data_AF-A0A7C9AJT0-F1
#
_entry.id   AF-A0A7C9AJT0-F1
#
_cell.length_a   1.000
_cell.length_b   1.000
_cell.length_c   1.000
_cell.angle_alpha   90.00
_cell.angle_beta   90.00
_cell.angle_gamma   90.00
#
_symmetry.space_group_name_H-M   'P 1'
#
loop_
_entity.id
_entity.type
_entity.pdbx_description
1 polymer ?
#
loop_
_entity_poly.entity_id
_entity_poly.type
_entity_poly.pdbx_seq_one_letter_code
_entity_poly.pdbx_strand_id
1 'polypeptide(L)'
;MRTHDEDALEYFRNTRVICRLCPRLHNKFPTLFSHHQKTITVDTRLEGSPSNREIMSFIGGVDLCDGRYDTEQHSLFRTLNRESHAHDFYQTNIAGASLHKGGPREPWHDAHACVTGEAAWDVLANFEQRWTKQCDPSSLVSISTIGNLSKPSSPGISDRNWEVQVFRSIDNFSDLCSYTLDA
;
A
#
# COMPACT_ATOMS: atom_id res chain seq x y z
N MET A 1 6.43 -17.84 -2.66
CA MET A 1 5.95 -16.65 -1.93
C MET A 1 4.65 -17.03 -1.25
N ARG A 2 4.49 -16.75 0.05
CA ARG A 2 3.22 -16.90 0.78
C ARG A 2 2.61 -15.51 0.88
N THR A 3 1.77 -15.13 -0.06
CA THR A 3 1.24 -13.75 -0.18
C THR A 3 -0.18 -13.61 0.35
N HIS A 4 -0.92 -14.71 0.53
CA HIS A 4 -2.30 -14.71 1.04
C HIS A 4 -3.28 -13.88 0.19
N ASP A 5 -2.98 -13.68 -1.10
CA ASP A 5 -3.79 -12.85 -1.99
C ASP A 5 -5.21 -13.43 -2.17
N GLU A 6 -5.31 -14.74 -2.43
CA GLU A 6 -6.59 -15.43 -2.57
C GLU A 6 -7.38 -15.51 -1.25
N ASP A 7 -6.67 -15.68 -0.13
CA ASP A 7 -7.28 -15.69 1.21
C ASP A 7 -7.92 -14.33 1.53
N ALA A 8 -7.21 -13.23 1.19
CA ALA A 8 -7.72 -11.87 1.36
C ALA A 8 -8.93 -11.60 0.45
N LEU A 9 -8.90 -12.05 -0.81
CA LEU A 9 -10.04 -11.95 -1.71
C LEU A 9 -11.26 -12.68 -1.13
N GLU A 10 -11.07 -13.90 -0.64
CA GLU A 10 -12.15 -14.70 -0.05
C GLU A 10 -12.72 -14.03 1.20
N TYR A 11 -11.86 -13.54 2.10
CA TYR A 11 -12.25 -12.86 3.33
C TYR A 11 -13.20 -11.68 3.05
N PHE A 12 -12.92 -10.89 2.01
CA PHE A 12 -13.73 -9.71 1.68
C PHE A 12 -14.92 -9.99 0.76
N ARG A 13 -15.07 -11.18 0.19
CA ARG A 13 -16.06 -11.52 -0.86
C ARG A 13 -17.49 -11.09 -0.53
N ASN A 14 -17.91 -11.23 0.74
CA ASN A 14 -19.27 -10.94 1.19
C ASN A 14 -19.35 -9.69 2.09
N THR A 15 -18.39 -8.78 1.95
CA THR A 15 -18.34 -7.52 2.70
C THR A 15 -18.61 -6.33 1.77
N ARG A 16 -18.57 -5.11 2.32
CA ARG A 16 -18.63 -3.88 1.52
C ARG A 16 -17.27 -3.47 0.93
N VAL A 17 -16.20 -4.20 1.26
CA VAL A 17 -14.86 -3.95 0.73
C VAL A 17 -14.76 -4.53 -0.68
N ILE A 18 -14.37 -3.72 -1.65
CA ILE A 18 -14.10 -4.17 -3.01
C ILE A 18 -12.65 -4.63 -3.10
N CYS A 19 -12.43 -5.93 -2.93
CA CYS A 19 -11.12 -6.55 -3.11
C CYS A 19 -10.97 -7.11 -4.54
N ARG A 20 -9.79 -6.96 -5.15
CA ARG A 20 -9.48 -7.44 -6.50
C ARG A 20 -8.09 -8.04 -6.56
N LEU A 21 -7.99 -9.25 -7.10
CA LEU A 21 -6.71 -9.82 -7.54
C LEU A 21 -6.26 -9.11 -8.81
N CYS A 22 -5.06 -8.57 -8.79
CA CYS A 22 -4.53 -7.79 -9.90
C CYS A 22 -3.32 -8.53 -10.49
N PRO A 23 -3.48 -9.26 -11.60
CA PRO A 23 -2.37 -9.99 -12.20
C PRO A 23 -1.40 -9.03 -12.89
N ARG A 24 -0.11 -9.34 -12.81
CA ARG A 24 0.93 -8.66 -13.59
C ARG A 24 1.15 -9.41 -14.90
N LEU A 25 0.48 -8.96 -15.96
CA LEU A 25 0.50 -9.60 -17.27
C LEU A 25 1.66 -9.11 -18.13
N HIS A 26 2.17 -10.00 -19.00
CA HIS A 26 3.17 -9.67 -20.02
C HIS A 26 2.96 -10.54 -21.27
N ASN A 27 3.07 -9.96 -22.47
CA ASN A 27 2.76 -10.67 -23.72
C ASN A 27 3.74 -11.80 -24.09
N LYS A 28 4.98 -11.75 -23.58
CA LYS A 28 6.05 -12.70 -23.96
C LYS A 28 6.50 -13.63 -22.84
N PHE A 29 6.08 -13.38 -21.60
CA PHE A 29 6.54 -14.12 -20.45
C PHE A 29 5.34 -14.54 -19.61
N PRO A 30 5.34 -15.75 -19.02
CA PRO A 30 4.38 -16.10 -17.99
C PRO A 30 4.50 -15.11 -16.82
N THR A 31 3.53 -15.13 -15.89
CA THR A 31 3.49 -14.30 -14.67
C THR A 31 4.71 -14.57 -13.77
N LEU A 32 5.85 -13.99 -14.14
CA LEU A 32 7.11 -13.98 -13.39
C LEU A 32 7.28 -12.69 -12.58
N PHE A 33 6.51 -11.66 -12.93
CA PHE A 33 6.52 -10.36 -12.28
C PHE A 33 5.32 -10.23 -11.35
N SER A 34 5.42 -9.32 -10.38
CA SER A 34 4.35 -8.97 -9.47
C SER A 34 4.09 -7.46 -9.49
N HIS A 35 2.91 -7.06 -9.03
CA HIS A 35 2.73 -5.68 -8.56
C HIS A 35 3.33 -5.58 -7.17
N HIS A 36 4.38 -4.77 -7.02
CA HIS A 36 5.13 -4.67 -5.76
C HIS A 36 4.93 -3.32 -5.04
N GLN A 37 3.98 -2.50 -5.51
CA GLN A 37 3.61 -1.22 -4.88
C GLN A 37 2.88 -1.49 -3.55
N LYS A 38 3.33 -0.87 -2.45
CA LYS A 38 2.59 -0.82 -1.18
C LYS A 38 2.12 0.60 -0.95
N THR A 39 0.82 0.84 -1.09
CA THR A 39 0.23 2.17 -0.89
C THR A 39 -1.10 2.09 -0.17
N ILE A 40 -1.36 3.05 0.70
CA ILE A 40 -2.67 3.28 1.31
C ILE A 40 -3.03 4.74 1.07
N THR A 41 -4.21 5.03 0.52
CA THR A 41 -4.68 6.40 0.33
C THR A 41 -6.02 6.57 1.00
N VAL A 42 -6.14 7.62 1.82
CA VAL A 42 -7.34 7.91 2.60
C VAL A 42 -7.67 9.40 2.54
N ASP A 43 -8.93 9.72 2.76
CA ASP A 43 -9.36 11.07 3.08
C ASP A 43 -9.36 11.29 4.59
N THR A 44 -8.61 12.28 5.07
CA THR A 44 -8.50 12.60 6.50
C THR A 44 -8.99 14.00 6.78
N ARG A 45 -9.24 14.32 8.05
CA ARG A 45 -9.58 15.70 8.46
C ARG A 45 -8.34 16.58 8.31
N LEU A 46 -8.53 17.76 7.74
CA LEU A 46 -7.47 18.75 7.64
C LEU A 46 -7.16 19.33 9.03
N GLU A 47 -5.87 19.32 9.38
CA GLU A 47 -5.41 19.90 10.64
C GLU A 47 -5.70 21.42 10.66
N GLY A 48 -6.28 21.92 11.75
CA GLY A 48 -6.71 23.32 11.85
C GLY A 48 -8.02 23.68 11.13
N SER A 49 -8.60 22.78 10.33
CA SER A 49 -9.94 22.94 9.75
C SER A 49 -10.71 21.62 9.72
N PRO A 50 -11.27 21.18 10.88
CA PRO A 50 -11.89 19.85 11.01
C PRO A 50 -13.13 19.62 10.12
N SER A 51 -13.73 20.69 9.59
CA SER A 51 -14.81 20.63 8.60
C SER A 51 -14.32 20.24 7.21
N ASN A 52 -13.04 20.50 6.92
CA ASN A 52 -12.39 20.23 5.66
C ASN A 52 -11.61 18.92 5.73
N ARG A 53 -11.39 18.33 4.56
CA ARG A 53 -10.68 17.07 4.39
C ARG A 53 -9.48 17.26 3.47
N GLU A 54 -8.47 16.41 3.62
CA GLU A 54 -7.35 16.32 2.70
C GLU A 54 -7.08 14.86 2.31
N ILE A 55 -6.39 14.65 1.19
CA ILE A 55 -5.88 13.33 0.82
C ILE A 55 -4.56 13.10 1.56
N MET A 56 -4.44 11.93 2.18
CA MET A 56 -3.24 11.44 2.83
C MET A 56 -2.90 10.08 2.22
N SER A 57 -1.66 9.90 1.83
CA SER A 57 -1.18 8.66 1.21
C SER A 57 0.03 8.12 1.96
N PHE A 58 0.12 6.81 2.06
CA PHE A 58 1.24 6.07 2.61
C PHE A 58 1.91 5.30 1.49
N ILE A 59 3.25 5.28 1.47
CA ILE A 59 4.05 4.58 0.46
C ILE A 59 5.36 4.11 1.10
N GLY A 60 5.84 2.91 0.76
CA GLY A 60 7.09 2.36 1.30
C GLY A 60 7.29 0.87 1.05
N GLY A 61 8.08 0.22 1.90
CA GLY A 61 8.39 -1.22 1.82
C GLY A 61 7.43 -2.13 2.60
N VAL A 62 6.72 -1.57 3.59
CA VAL A 62 5.84 -2.35 4.49
C VAL A 62 4.50 -2.71 3.84
N ASP A 63 4.27 -4.00 3.59
CA ASP A 63 2.96 -4.57 3.26
C ASP A 63 2.09 -4.75 4.53
N LEU A 64 0.77 -4.68 4.39
CA LEU A 64 -0.17 -5.09 5.45
C LEU A 64 -0.38 -6.61 5.45
N CYS A 65 0.62 -7.34 5.93
CA CYS A 65 0.58 -8.81 6.04
C CYS A 65 1.46 -9.31 7.19
N ASP A 66 1.49 -10.63 7.37
CA ASP A 66 2.20 -11.33 8.44
C ASP A 66 3.70 -11.03 8.48
N GLY A 67 4.27 -10.93 9.67
CA GLY A 67 5.70 -10.79 9.93
C GLY A 67 6.27 -9.39 9.77
N ARG A 68 5.47 -8.40 9.32
CA ARG A 68 5.94 -7.02 9.06
C ARG A 68 5.93 -6.14 10.31
N TYR A 69 5.11 -6.47 11.31
CA TYR A 69 5.10 -5.73 12.57
C TYR A 69 6.41 -5.97 13.34
N ASP A 70 7.15 -4.90 13.62
CA ASP A 70 8.34 -4.95 14.46
C ASP A 70 8.60 -3.59 15.11
N THR A 71 9.57 -3.57 16.01
CA THR A 71 10.12 -2.36 16.62
C THR A 71 11.63 -2.32 16.40
N GLU A 72 12.28 -1.20 16.70
CA GLU A 72 13.72 -1.02 16.57
C GLU A 72 14.55 -2.01 17.41
N GLN A 73 13.94 -2.67 18.40
CA GLN A 73 14.60 -3.71 19.19
C GLN A 73 14.79 -5.02 18.42
N HIS A 74 14.06 -5.25 17.32
CA HIS A 74 14.17 -6.41 16.42
C HIS A 74 14.35 -7.73 17.17
N SER A 75 13.46 -8.01 18.12
CA SER A 75 13.70 -9.12 19.05
C SER A 75 13.59 -10.47 18.37
N LEU A 76 14.60 -11.31 18.56
CA LEU A 76 14.61 -12.69 18.08
C LEU A 76 13.72 -13.63 18.91
N PHE A 77 13.61 -13.38 20.23
CA PHE A 77 13.00 -14.32 21.18
C PHE A 77 12.06 -13.67 22.21
N ARG A 78 12.29 -12.42 22.61
CA ARG A 78 11.63 -11.82 23.80
C ARG A 78 10.18 -11.41 23.56
N THR A 79 9.75 -11.39 22.31
CA THR A 79 8.40 -11.01 21.91
C THR A 79 7.54 -12.21 21.51
N LEU A 80 8.13 -13.42 21.46
CA LEU A 80 7.44 -14.64 21.05
C LEU A 80 6.32 -15.06 22.02
N ASN A 81 6.40 -14.61 23.27
CA ASN A 81 5.37 -14.79 24.29
C ASN A 81 4.52 -13.54 24.54
N ARG A 82 4.75 -12.46 23.78
CA ARG A 82 3.94 -11.23 23.82
C ARG A 82 2.89 -11.30 22.73
N GLU A 83 1.75 -10.66 22.97
CA GLU A 83 0.57 -10.76 22.10
C GLU A 83 0.87 -10.49 20.62
N SER A 84 1.75 -9.53 20.29
CA SER A 84 2.03 -9.18 18.90
C SER A 84 2.67 -10.32 18.09
N HIS A 85 3.81 -10.87 18.52
CA HIS A 85 4.53 -11.91 17.75
C HIS A 85 4.11 -13.34 18.13
N ALA A 86 3.31 -13.53 19.19
CA ALA A 86 2.70 -14.82 19.51
C ALA A 86 1.62 -15.24 18.49
N HIS A 87 0.96 -14.26 17.85
CA HIS A 87 -0.03 -14.48 16.80
C HIS A 87 0.51 -14.17 15.39
N ASP A 88 1.77 -13.73 15.30
CA ASP A 88 2.44 -13.31 14.06
C ASP A 88 3.90 -13.83 14.00
N PHE A 89 4.10 -15.11 14.30
CA PHE A 89 5.41 -15.73 14.20
C PHE A 89 5.80 -15.92 12.73
N TYR A 90 6.77 -15.13 12.28
CA TYR A 90 7.29 -15.20 10.91
C TYR A 90 8.76 -15.67 10.90
N GLN A 91 9.04 -16.72 10.14
CA GLN A 91 10.38 -17.27 9.92
C GLN A 91 10.35 -18.15 8.66
N THR A 92 10.94 -17.67 7.57
CA THR A 92 10.91 -18.39 6.28
C THR A 92 12.22 -19.10 5.94
N ASN A 93 13.30 -18.75 6.63
CA ASN A 93 14.65 -19.26 6.35
C ASN A 93 14.95 -20.61 7.00
N ILE A 94 14.12 -21.05 7.96
CA ILE A 94 14.31 -22.31 8.68
C ILE A 94 13.15 -23.26 8.36
N ALA A 95 13.47 -24.39 7.72
CA ALA A 95 12.49 -25.40 7.35
C ALA A 95 11.76 -25.95 8.59
N GLY A 96 10.43 -25.89 8.55
CA GLY A 96 9.59 -26.37 9.64
C GLY A 96 9.65 -25.52 10.91
N ALA A 97 10.12 -24.26 10.82
CA ALA A 97 10.00 -23.30 11.90
C ALA A 97 8.52 -23.09 12.29
N SER A 98 8.29 -22.94 13.59
CA SER A 98 6.97 -22.72 14.16
C SER A 98 7.15 -22.17 15.57
N LEU A 99 6.23 -21.34 16.05
CA LEU A 99 6.28 -20.79 17.41
C LEU A 99 6.42 -21.87 18.49
N HIS A 100 5.78 -23.04 18.32
CA HIS A 100 5.86 -24.16 19.26
C HIS A 100 7.29 -24.75 19.40
N LYS A 101 8.14 -24.57 18.38
CA LYS A 101 9.56 -24.97 18.42
C LYS A 101 10.47 -23.86 18.96
N GLY A 102 9.89 -22.72 19.33
CA GLY A 102 10.62 -21.52 19.75
C GLY A 102 11.11 -20.67 18.58
N GLY A 103 11.97 -19.71 18.92
CA GLY A 103 12.61 -18.82 17.95
C GLY A 103 13.87 -19.41 17.30
N PRO A 104 14.61 -18.58 16.55
CA PRO A 104 14.38 -17.15 16.35
C PRO A 104 13.25 -16.88 15.35
N ARG A 105 12.42 -15.85 15.60
CA ARG A 105 11.67 -15.22 14.48
C ARG A 105 12.65 -14.55 13.53
N GLU A 106 12.16 -14.13 12.38
CA GLU A 106 12.87 -13.29 11.42
C GLU A 106 12.45 -11.82 11.64
N PRO A 107 13.27 -10.98 12.31
CA PRO A 107 12.97 -9.56 12.49
C PRO A 107 12.77 -8.83 11.16
N TRP A 108 11.95 -7.79 11.17
CA TRP A 108 11.65 -7.01 9.98
C TRP A 108 12.14 -5.57 10.18
N HIS A 109 13.15 -5.18 9.41
CA HIS A 109 13.65 -3.81 9.36
C HIS A 109 13.26 -3.19 8.02
N ASP A 110 12.50 -2.10 8.06
CA ASP A 110 11.90 -1.51 6.85
C ASP A 110 11.55 -0.03 7.08
N ALA A 111 11.18 0.67 6.01
CA ALA A 111 10.79 2.06 6.03
C ALA A 111 9.46 2.29 5.29
N HIS A 112 8.70 3.26 5.80
CA HIS A 112 7.44 3.70 5.20
C HIS A 112 7.28 5.21 5.40
N ALA A 113 6.63 5.88 4.47
CA ALA A 113 6.39 7.31 4.51
C ALA A 113 4.89 7.61 4.47
N CYS A 114 4.50 8.68 5.16
CA CYS A 114 3.20 9.33 5.02
C CYS A 114 3.42 10.63 4.25
N VAL A 115 2.65 10.85 3.19
CA VAL A 115 2.67 12.06 2.37
C VAL A 115 1.29 12.71 2.38
N THR A 116 1.27 14.04 2.45
CA THR A 116 0.08 14.90 2.34
C THR A 116 0.33 15.96 1.25
N GLY A 117 -0.66 16.77 0.93
CA GLY A 117 -0.53 17.77 -0.14
C GLY A 117 -0.46 17.13 -1.53
N GLU A 118 0.15 17.80 -2.50
CA GLU A 118 0.14 17.40 -3.92
C GLU A 118 0.69 15.99 -4.16
N ALA A 119 1.78 15.61 -3.48
CA ALA A 119 2.35 14.26 -3.63
C ALA A 119 1.37 13.15 -3.20
N ALA A 120 0.45 13.41 -2.26
CA ALA A 120 -0.56 12.43 -1.88
C ALA A 120 -1.59 12.20 -2.99
N TRP A 121 -1.89 13.24 -3.77
CA TRP A 121 -2.74 13.17 -4.96
C TRP A 121 -2.07 12.41 -6.10
N ASP A 122 -0.75 12.53 -6.27
CA ASP A 122 -0.01 11.74 -7.26
C ASP A 122 -0.08 10.23 -6.96
N VAL A 123 -0.01 9.85 -5.68
CA VAL A 123 -0.19 8.45 -5.25
C VAL A 123 -1.62 7.97 -5.52
N LEU A 124 -2.63 8.81 -5.27
CA LEU A 124 -4.03 8.53 -5.60
C LEU A 124 -4.20 8.33 -7.11
N ALA A 125 -3.65 9.24 -7.93
CA ALA A 125 -3.71 9.15 -9.37
C ALA A 125 -3.09 7.84 -9.88
N ASN A 126 -1.95 7.40 -9.33
CA ASN A 126 -1.40 6.08 -9.64
C ASN A 126 -2.38 4.94 -9.36
N PHE A 127 -3.08 4.97 -8.23
CA PHE A 127 -4.09 3.96 -7.91
C PHE A 127 -5.27 3.99 -8.90
N GLU A 128 -5.82 5.17 -9.19
CA GLU A 128 -6.96 5.35 -10.10
C GLU A 128 -6.65 4.90 -11.52
N GLN A 129 -5.46 5.24 -12.04
CA GLN A 129 -5.07 4.86 -13.40
C GLN A 129 -4.89 3.34 -13.53
N ARG A 130 -4.26 2.69 -12.53
CA ARG A 130 -4.15 1.22 -12.46
C ARG A 130 -5.50 0.53 -12.32
N TRP A 131 -6.34 1.04 -11.43
CA TRP A 131 -7.69 0.50 -11.23
C TRP A 131 -8.51 0.59 -12.51
N THR A 132 -8.44 1.73 -13.20
CA THR A 132 -9.15 1.91 -14.48
C THR A 132 -8.66 0.95 -15.55
N LYS A 133 -7.36 0.61 -15.54
CA LYS A 133 -6.77 -0.32 -16.51
C LYS A 133 -7.13 -1.79 -16.23
N GLN A 134 -7.12 -2.20 -14.96
CA GLN A 134 -7.12 -3.62 -14.58
C GLN A 134 -8.37 -4.06 -13.81
N CYS A 135 -9.24 -3.14 -13.41
CA CYS A 135 -10.46 -3.37 -12.64
C CYS A 135 -11.66 -2.65 -13.28
N ASP A 136 -12.81 -2.64 -12.62
CA ASP A 136 -14.01 -1.93 -13.05
C ASP A 136 -13.96 -0.45 -12.60
N PRO A 137 -13.78 0.52 -13.53
CA PRO A 137 -13.67 1.94 -13.18
C PRO A 137 -14.90 2.50 -12.48
N SER A 138 -16.09 1.89 -12.67
CA SER A 138 -17.33 2.37 -12.04
C SER A 138 -17.34 2.23 -10.52
N SER A 139 -16.42 1.43 -9.97
CA SER A 139 -16.25 1.23 -8.53
C SER A 139 -15.38 2.29 -7.86
N LEU A 140 -14.74 3.19 -8.62
CA LEU A 140 -13.94 4.28 -8.04
C LEU A 140 -14.85 5.35 -7.44
N VAL A 141 -14.47 5.82 -6.25
CA VAL A 141 -15.11 6.98 -5.62
C VAL A 141 -14.72 8.21 -6.39
N SER A 142 -15.70 8.90 -7.00
CA SER A 142 -15.42 10.20 -7.61
C SER A 142 -15.05 11.19 -6.51
N ILE A 143 -13.83 11.70 -6.57
CA ILE A 143 -13.29 12.71 -5.63
C ILE A 143 -14.24 13.91 -5.50
N SER A 144 -14.93 14.29 -6.58
CA SER A 144 -15.91 15.39 -6.59
C SER A 144 -17.08 15.19 -5.61
N THR A 145 -17.36 13.94 -5.23
CA THR A 145 -18.43 13.58 -4.27
C THR A 145 -17.98 13.67 -2.81
N ILE A 146 -16.67 13.81 -2.56
CA ILE A 146 -16.13 13.95 -1.20
C ILE A 146 -16.34 15.41 -0.76
N GLY A 147 -17.36 15.63 0.05
CA GLY A 147 -17.69 16.95 0.58
C GLY A 147 -16.52 17.56 1.36
N ASN A 148 -16.32 18.88 1.19
CA ASN A 148 -15.28 19.69 1.85
C ASN A 148 -13.85 19.17 1.65
N LEU A 149 -13.58 18.41 0.59
CA LEU A 149 -12.22 18.04 0.24
C LEU A 149 -11.47 19.27 -0.26
N SER A 150 -10.45 19.69 0.48
CA SER A 150 -9.56 20.76 0.08
C SER A 150 -8.82 20.33 -1.17
N LYS A 151 -8.87 21.17 -2.22
CA LYS A 151 -7.95 21.03 -3.33
C LYS A 151 -6.52 21.28 -2.84
N PRO A 152 -5.50 20.67 -3.46
CA PRO A 152 -4.14 21.09 -3.22
C PRO A 152 -4.06 22.59 -3.54
N SER A 153 -3.86 23.40 -2.51
CA SER A 153 -3.68 24.85 -2.62
C SER A 153 -2.22 25.19 -2.39
N SER A 154 -1.75 26.22 -3.09
CA SER A 154 -0.42 26.81 -2.95
C SER A 154 -0.04 26.98 -1.48
N PRO A 155 1.26 26.87 -1.13
CA PRO A 155 1.70 26.78 0.26
C PRO A 155 1.28 28.04 1.02
N GLY A 156 0.17 27.97 1.74
CA GLY A 156 -0.01 28.79 2.93
C GLY A 156 1.13 28.43 3.86
N ILE A 157 1.65 29.44 4.58
CA ILE A 157 2.72 29.26 5.58
C ILE A 157 2.29 28.16 6.56
N SER A 158 2.73 26.94 6.30
CA SER A 158 2.51 25.76 7.12
C SER A 158 3.88 25.16 7.37
N ASP A 159 4.08 24.51 8.51
CA ASP A 159 5.35 23.83 8.83
C ASP A 159 5.65 22.62 7.92
N ARG A 160 4.80 22.32 6.91
CA ARG A 160 4.93 21.20 5.97
C ARG A 160 5.57 21.61 4.64
N ASN A 161 6.78 22.18 4.69
CA ASN A 161 7.49 22.74 3.53
C ASN A 161 8.35 21.73 2.74
N TRP A 162 7.91 20.48 2.60
CA TRP A 162 8.67 19.49 1.84
C TRP A 162 8.27 19.51 0.36
N GLU A 163 9.26 19.66 -0.51
CA GLU A 163 9.10 19.41 -1.94
C GLU A 163 9.24 17.91 -2.19
N VAL A 164 8.17 17.27 -2.65
CA VAL A 164 8.10 15.82 -2.82
C VAL A 164 7.70 15.50 -4.25
N GLN A 165 8.46 14.61 -4.90
CA GLN A 165 8.16 14.08 -6.22
C GLN A 165 7.94 12.56 -6.15
N VAL A 166 6.83 12.09 -6.70
CA VAL A 166 6.49 10.65 -6.74
C VAL A 166 7.05 10.01 -8.01
N PHE A 167 7.85 8.94 -7.84
CA PHE A 167 8.39 8.14 -8.94
C PHE A 167 7.71 6.78 -9.03
N ARG A 168 7.66 6.20 -10.23
CA ARG A 168 7.04 4.89 -10.48
C ARG A 168 7.83 4.06 -11.48
N SER A 169 7.73 2.75 -11.35
CA SER A 169 8.11 1.77 -12.38
C SER A 169 6.86 1.02 -12.81
N ILE A 170 6.29 1.39 -13.95
CA ILE A 170 5.03 0.87 -14.44
C ILE A 170 4.98 0.93 -15.98
N ASP A 171 4.20 0.04 -16.60
CA ASP A 171 4.05 -0.02 -18.06
C ASP A 171 2.57 -0.04 -18.49
N ASN A 172 2.35 -0.06 -19.80
CA ASN A 172 1.03 -0.02 -20.44
C ASN A 172 0.16 -1.28 -20.21
N PHE A 173 0.72 -2.36 -19.65
CA PHE A 173 -0.06 -3.53 -19.22
C PHE A 173 -0.68 -3.32 -17.85
N SER A 174 -0.08 -2.45 -17.05
CA SER A 174 -0.43 -2.20 -15.66
C SER A 174 -1.15 -0.85 -15.47
N ASP A 175 -1.01 0.06 -16.44
CA ASP A 175 -1.50 1.42 -16.34
C ASP A 175 -2.02 1.96 -17.69
N LEU A 176 -2.77 3.06 -17.65
CA LEU A 176 -3.22 3.83 -18.81
C LEU A 176 -2.13 4.71 -19.44
N CYS A 177 -0.86 4.57 -19.02
CA CYS A 177 0.26 5.23 -19.68
C CYS A 177 0.36 4.83 -21.16
N SER A 178 -0.26 5.63 -22.02
CA SER A 178 -0.02 5.63 -23.46
C SER A 178 1.25 6.44 -23.73
N TYR A 179 2.41 5.82 -23.52
CA TYR A 179 3.59 6.24 -24.26
C TYR A 179 3.52 5.51 -25.61
N THR A 180 3.05 6.20 -26.64
CA THR A 180 3.53 5.92 -27.99
C THR A 180 5.03 6.18 -27.94
N LEU A 181 5.82 5.12 -27.75
CA LEU A 181 7.18 5.13 -28.24
C LEU A 181 7.05 5.05 -29.76
N ASP A 182 6.86 6.22 -30.39
CA ASP A 182 7.16 6.36 -31.81
C ASP A 182 8.67 6.14 -31.93
N ALA A 183 9.03 4.93 -32.36
CA ALA A 183 10.36 4.57 -32.81
C ALA A 183 10.47 4.83 -34.32
#